data_AF-A0A7W1TE78-F1
#
_entry.id   AF-A0A7W1TE78-F1
#
_cell.length_a   1.000
_cell.length_b   1.000
_cell.length_c   1.000
_cell.angle_alpha   90.00
_cell.angle_beta   90.00
_cell.angle_gamma   90.00
#
_symmetry.space_group_name_H-M   'P 1'
#
loop_
_entity.id
_entity.type
_entity.pdbx_description
1 polymer ?
#
loop_
_entity_poly.entity_id
_entity_poly.type
_entity_poly.pdbx_seq_one_letter_code
_entity_poly.pdbx_strand_id
1 'polypeptide(L)'
;PPADGAVGAGHLRLLFAPCAGRPLCVLMRPVDQSAPPGAGLTYRSPVGDRHFDRVTLLTTAEVAVTVDAHGYYVEAAVPWAELGMAPQSGLELRGDAGFISSDGGGRSDVARTYWSNPATNLVNDAPSEAWMVPATFGTFTCE
;
A
#
# COMPACT_ATOMS: atom_id res chain seq x y z
N PRO A 1 4.58 -22.25 -10.05
CA PRO A 1 4.27 -21.45 -8.84
C PRO A 1 5.51 -20.66 -8.40
N PRO A 2 5.44 -19.34 -8.20
CA PRO A 2 6.54 -18.63 -7.54
C PRO A 2 6.74 -19.24 -6.15
N ALA A 3 7.99 -19.32 -5.69
CA ALA A 3 8.30 -19.76 -4.33
C ALA A 3 7.52 -18.91 -3.31
N ASP A 4 6.97 -19.57 -2.29
CA ASP A 4 6.20 -18.93 -1.21
C ASP A 4 6.88 -17.63 -0.74
N GLY A 5 6.21 -16.49 -0.95
CA GLY A 5 6.66 -15.18 -0.45
C GLY A 5 7.19 -14.19 -1.49
N ALA A 6 7.33 -14.55 -2.77
CA ALA A 6 7.75 -13.59 -3.81
C ALA A 6 6.60 -12.67 -4.28
N VAL A 7 6.88 -11.37 -4.41
CA VAL A 7 5.96 -10.39 -5.00
C VAL A 7 5.75 -10.68 -6.50
N GLY A 8 4.51 -10.53 -6.97
CA GLY A 8 4.11 -10.86 -8.35
C GLY A 8 2.77 -10.22 -8.75
N ALA A 9 2.24 -10.56 -9.93
CA ALA A 9 1.11 -9.87 -10.57
C ALA A 9 -0.21 -9.82 -9.76
N GLY A 10 -0.41 -10.75 -8.83
CA GLY A 10 -1.58 -10.76 -7.94
C GLY A 10 -1.47 -9.78 -6.76
N HIS A 11 -0.31 -9.15 -6.55
CA HIS A 11 -0.09 -8.27 -5.42
C HIS A 11 -0.19 -6.80 -5.85
N LEU A 12 -0.75 -5.98 -4.95
CA LEU A 12 -0.86 -4.53 -5.11
C LEU A 12 -0.74 -3.87 -3.75
N ARG A 13 -0.44 -2.58 -3.77
CA ARG A 13 -0.49 -1.71 -2.60
C ARG A 13 -1.40 -0.51 -2.87
N LEU A 14 -2.21 -0.19 -1.88
CA LEU A 14 -2.94 1.07 -1.81
C LEU A 14 -2.24 1.96 -0.77
N LEU A 15 -1.90 3.19 -1.15
CA LEU A 15 -1.38 4.20 -0.23
C LEU A 15 -2.38 5.33 -0.13
N PHE A 16 -2.89 5.55 1.08
CA PHE A 16 -3.74 6.69 1.40
C PHE A 16 -2.89 7.77 2.06
N ALA A 17 -2.88 8.96 1.47
CA ALA A 17 -2.06 10.07 1.97
C ALA A 17 -2.71 11.43 1.70
N PRO A 18 -2.47 12.44 2.55
CA PRO A 18 -2.83 13.81 2.24
C PRO A 18 -1.88 14.38 1.18
N CYS A 19 -2.43 14.97 0.12
CA CYS A 19 -1.68 15.69 -0.90
C CYS A 19 -2.37 17.02 -1.20
N ALA A 20 -1.64 18.12 -1.06
CA ALA A 20 -2.16 19.48 -1.24
C ALA A 20 -3.48 19.73 -0.46
N GLY A 21 -3.55 19.23 0.78
CA GLY A 21 -4.71 19.40 1.67
C GLY A 21 -5.92 18.50 1.36
N ARG A 22 -5.80 17.54 0.44
CA ARG A 22 -6.86 16.56 0.14
C ARG A 22 -6.35 15.13 0.31
N PRO A 23 -7.14 14.22 0.90
CA PRO A 23 -6.78 12.81 0.92
C PRO A 23 -6.84 12.23 -0.51
N LEU A 24 -5.90 11.35 -0.83
CA LEU A 24 -5.87 10.62 -2.08
C LEU A 24 -5.56 9.14 -1.86
N CYS A 25 -5.80 8.32 -2.88
CA CYS A 25 -5.40 6.93 -2.94
C CYS A 25 -4.43 6.72 -4.11
N VAL A 26 -3.26 6.15 -3.86
CA VAL A 26 -2.32 5.73 -4.91
C VAL A 26 -2.35 4.22 -5.02
N LEU A 27 -2.60 3.72 -6.22
CA LEU A 27 -2.47 2.30 -6.57
C LEU A 27 -1.06 2.03 -7.06
N MET A 28 -0.38 1.07 -6.45
CA MET A 28 0.94 0.61 -6.84
C MET A 28 0.90 -0.89 -7.16
N ARG A 29 1.31 -1.27 -8.37
CA ARG A 29 1.42 -2.67 -8.81
C ARG A 29 2.87 -2.98 -9.16
N PRO A 30 3.51 -3.90 -8.42
CA PRO A 30 4.89 -4.32 -8.70
C PRO A 30 5.05 -4.95 -10.08
N VAL A 31 4.07 -5.77 -10.48
CA VAL A 31 4.04 -6.48 -11.76
C VAL A 31 2.70 -6.23 -12.43
N ASP A 32 2.71 -5.58 -13.59
CA ASP A 32 1.51 -5.24 -14.36
C ASP A 32 1.84 -5.12 -15.86
N GLN A 33 1.55 -6.19 -16.61
CA GLN A 33 1.76 -6.24 -18.06
C GLN A 33 0.86 -5.28 -18.85
N SER A 34 -0.20 -4.76 -18.21
CA SER A 34 -1.12 -3.78 -18.81
C SER A 34 -0.75 -2.34 -18.49
N ALA A 35 0.35 -2.10 -17.76
CA ALA A 35 0.78 -0.75 -17.38
C ALA A 35 0.97 0.15 -18.62
N PRO A 36 0.35 1.33 -18.67
CA PRO A 36 0.57 2.24 -19.77
C PRO A 36 2.02 2.77 -19.74
N PRO A 37 2.59 3.15 -20.89
CA PRO A 37 3.94 3.70 -20.94
C PRO A 37 4.11 4.89 -19.98
N GLY A 38 5.16 4.86 -19.16
CA GLY A 38 5.46 5.92 -18.19
C GLY A 38 4.72 5.82 -16.86
N ALA A 39 3.86 4.81 -16.65
CA ALA A 39 3.22 4.59 -15.34
C ALA A 39 4.14 3.91 -14.31
N GLY A 40 5.26 3.33 -14.74
CA GLY A 40 6.20 2.67 -13.86
C GLY A 40 7.04 3.65 -13.05
N LEU A 41 7.35 3.28 -11.82
CA LEU A 41 8.18 4.09 -10.92
C LEU A 41 9.17 3.19 -10.17
N THR A 42 10.43 3.61 -10.16
CA THR A 42 11.47 2.98 -9.33
C THR A 42 11.76 3.86 -8.12
N TYR A 43 11.49 3.34 -6.93
CA TYR A 43 11.99 3.91 -5.68
C TYR A 43 13.45 3.48 -5.52
N ARG A 44 14.33 4.45 -5.27
CA ARG A 44 15.78 4.22 -5.11
C ARG A 44 16.27 4.70 -3.76
N SER A 45 17.24 3.99 -3.21
CA SER A 45 17.96 4.41 -2.01
C SER A 45 19.36 3.81 -1.93
N PRO A 46 20.19 4.24 -0.97
CA PRO A 46 21.51 3.64 -0.76
C PRO A 46 21.48 2.15 -0.43
N VAL A 47 20.36 1.61 0.07
CA VAL A 47 20.23 0.20 0.49
C VAL A 47 19.52 -0.67 -0.55
N GLY A 48 18.98 -0.09 -1.62
CA GLY A 48 18.51 -0.82 -2.79
C GLY A 48 17.40 -0.13 -3.57
N ASP A 49 17.04 -0.73 -4.70
CA ASP A 49 15.97 -0.24 -5.57
C ASP A 49 14.75 -1.17 -5.50
N ARG A 50 13.55 -0.59 -5.67
CA ARG A 50 12.30 -1.32 -5.86
C ARG A 50 11.50 -0.70 -6.99
N HIS A 51 11.15 -1.52 -7.97
CA HIS A 51 10.39 -1.11 -9.14
C HIS A 51 8.93 -1.55 -9.05
N PHE A 52 8.03 -0.64 -9.43
CA PHE A 52 6.64 -0.92 -9.70
C PHE A 52 6.35 -0.65 -11.17
N ASP A 53 5.78 -1.64 -11.86
CA ASP A 53 5.32 -1.49 -13.25
C ASP A 53 4.24 -0.40 -13.38
N ARG A 54 3.42 -0.19 -12.33
CA ARG A 54 2.40 0.88 -12.29
C ARG A 54 2.35 1.56 -10.93
N VAL A 55 2.43 2.89 -10.93
CA VAL A 55 2.10 3.77 -9.81
C VAL A 55 1.18 4.86 -10.33
N THR A 56 -0.07 4.87 -9.87
CA THR A 56 -1.08 5.83 -10.37
C THR A 56 -1.95 6.35 -9.27
N LEU A 57 -2.40 7.60 -9.43
CA LEU A 57 -3.48 8.16 -8.62
C LEU A 57 -4.79 7.44 -8.98
N LEU A 58 -5.45 6.89 -7.97
CA LEU A 58 -6.73 6.20 -8.11
C LEU A 58 -7.88 7.17 -7.83
N THR A 59 -8.29 7.91 -8.86
CA THR A 59 -9.32 8.96 -8.73
C THR A 59 -10.73 8.43 -8.49
N THR A 60 -10.96 7.13 -8.72
CA THR A 60 -12.22 6.42 -8.48
C THR A 60 -12.36 5.94 -7.03
N ALA A 61 -11.30 6.02 -6.22
CA ALA A 61 -11.37 5.75 -4.80
C ALA A 61 -11.92 6.98 -4.05
N GLU A 62 -12.82 6.74 -3.12
CA GLU A 62 -13.32 7.75 -2.20
C GLU A 62 -12.53 7.64 -0.89
N VAL A 63 -12.03 8.76 -0.38
CA VAL A 63 -11.25 8.79 0.86
C VAL A 63 -11.70 9.98 1.69
N ALA A 64 -12.09 9.71 2.93
CA ALA A 64 -12.42 10.71 3.94
C ALA A 64 -11.42 10.60 5.10
N VAL A 65 -10.94 11.75 5.57
CA VAL A 65 -10.06 11.83 6.73
C VAL A 65 -10.63 12.82 7.72
N THR A 66 -10.85 12.35 8.95
CA THR A 66 -11.23 13.20 10.08
C THR A 66 -10.08 13.25 11.05
N VAL A 67 -9.65 14.45 11.46
CA VAL A 67 -8.58 14.65 12.42
C VAL A 67 -9.16 15.31 13.67
N ASP A 68 -8.81 14.82 14.84
CA ASP A 68 -9.18 15.41 16.13
C ASP A 68 -7.94 15.59 17.04
N ALA A 69 -8.17 15.99 18.29
CA ALA A 69 -7.10 16.24 19.26
C ALA A 69 -6.34 14.97 19.70
N HIS A 70 -6.87 13.78 19.41
CA HIS A 70 -6.37 12.49 19.86
C HIS A 70 -5.87 11.60 18.72
N GLY A 71 -6.14 11.96 17.46
CA GLY A 71 -5.63 11.24 16.31
C GLY A 71 -6.36 11.56 15.02
N TYR A 72 -6.44 10.57 14.15
CA TYR A 72 -7.13 10.67 12.87
C TYR A 72 -7.87 9.37 12.54
N TYR A 73 -8.96 9.50 11.81
CA TYR A 73 -9.75 8.42 11.24
C TYR A 73 -9.66 8.52 9.72
N VAL A 74 -9.33 7.40 9.06
CA VAL A 74 -9.36 7.27 7.61
C VAL A 74 -10.45 6.29 7.24
N GLU A 75 -11.39 6.75 6.41
CA GLU A 75 -12.39 5.91 5.77
C GLU A 75 -12.13 5.93 4.26
N ALA A 76 -12.14 4.76 3.63
CA ALA A 76 -11.87 4.64 2.21
C ALA A 76 -12.77 3.60 1.54
N ALA A 77 -13.27 3.92 0.36
CA ALA A 77 -13.96 3.01 -0.52
C ALA A 77 -13.17 2.88 -1.84
N VAL A 78 -12.75 1.66 -2.16
CA VAL A 78 -12.00 1.37 -3.39
C VAL A 78 -12.80 0.39 -4.24
N PRO A 79 -13.12 0.74 -5.50
CA PRO A 79 -13.86 -0.17 -6.38
C PRO A 79 -13.06 -1.45 -6.66
N TRP A 80 -13.71 -2.61 -6.51
CA TRP A 80 -13.08 -3.92 -6.77
C TRP A 80 -12.50 -4.07 -8.18
N ALA A 81 -13.11 -3.41 -9.18
CA ALA A 81 -12.63 -3.40 -10.55
C ALA A 81 -11.20 -2.83 -10.67
N GLU A 82 -10.84 -1.84 -9.86
CA GLU A 82 -9.48 -1.26 -9.82
C GLU A 82 -8.44 -2.23 -9.25
N LEU A 83 -8.90 -3.14 -8.40
CA LEU A 83 -8.10 -4.22 -7.83
C LEU A 83 -7.99 -5.41 -8.80
N GLY A 84 -8.76 -5.43 -9.88
CA GLY A 84 -8.77 -6.50 -10.88
C GLY A 84 -9.47 -7.77 -10.40
N MET A 85 -10.41 -7.63 -9.46
CA MET A 85 -11.14 -8.74 -8.87
C MET A 85 -12.63 -8.42 -8.73
N ALA A 86 -13.44 -9.44 -8.51
CA ALA A 86 -14.86 -9.31 -8.21
C ALA A 86 -15.12 -9.91 -6.81
N PRO A 87 -15.85 -9.21 -5.93
CA PRO A 87 -16.18 -9.74 -4.62
C PRO A 87 -17.15 -10.90 -4.77
N GLN A 88 -16.93 -11.95 -3.99
CA GLN A 88 -17.87 -13.06 -3.83
C GLN A 88 -17.76 -13.55 -2.39
N SER A 89 -18.87 -14.05 -1.84
CA SER A 89 -18.87 -14.65 -0.51
C SER A 89 -17.89 -15.83 -0.47
N GLY A 90 -17.08 -15.89 0.59
CA GLY A 90 -16.00 -16.86 0.76
C GLY A 90 -14.72 -16.53 -0.01
N LEU A 91 -14.61 -15.37 -0.67
CA LEU A 91 -13.34 -14.94 -1.28
C LEU A 91 -12.31 -14.66 -0.18
N GLU A 92 -11.22 -15.42 -0.20
CA GLU A 92 -10.06 -15.19 0.66
C GLU A 92 -9.01 -14.33 -0.04
N LEU A 93 -8.60 -13.26 0.63
CA LEU A 93 -7.53 -12.36 0.20
C LEU A 93 -6.39 -12.43 1.20
N ARG A 94 -5.14 -12.46 0.70
CA ARG A 94 -3.95 -12.31 1.54
C ARG A 94 -3.48 -10.87 1.47
N GLY A 95 -3.35 -10.24 2.62
CA GLY A 95 -2.91 -8.85 2.70
C GLY A 95 -2.52 -8.42 4.11
N ASP A 96 -2.23 -7.14 4.22
CA ASP A 96 -1.97 -6.46 5.48
C ASP A 96 -2.48 -5.02 5.38
N ALA A 97 -2.78 -4.41 6.51
CA ALA A 97 -3.24 -3.03 6.61
C ALA A 97 -2.51 -2.35 7.76
N GLY A 98 -2.15 -1.07 7.58
CA GLY A 98 -1.37 -0.37 8.58
C GLY A 98 -1.20 1.11 8.27
N PHE A 99 -0.51 1.80 9.18
CA PHE A 99 -0.17 3.21 9.04
C PHE A 99 1.35 3.41 9.19
N ILE A 100 1.83 4.46 8.54
CA ILE A 100 3.20 4.93 8.62
C ILE A 100 3.15 6.26 9.38
N SER A 101 3.86 6.35 10.50
CA SER A 101 3.93 7.57 11.31
C SER A 101 5.30 8.24 11.14
N SER A 102 5.29 9.54 10.84
CA SER A 102 6.47 10.40 10.87
C SER A 102 6.58 11.15 12.21
N ASP A 103 7.80 11.51 12.61
CA ASP A 103 8.01 12.37 13.78
C ASP A 103 7.39 13.76 13.61
N GLY A 104 7.12 14.46 14.73
CA GLY A 104 6.55 15.82 14.74
C GLY A 104 7.41 16.90 14.04
N GLY A 105 8.60 16.54 13.54
CA GLY A 105 9.47 17.37 12.73
C GLY A 105 9.45 17.04 11.23
N GLY A 106 8.68 16.03 10.81
CA GLY A 106 8.53 15.62 9.41
C GLY A 106 9.82 15.09 8.76
N ARG A 107 10.79 14.61 9.54
CA ARG A 107 12.14 14.29 9.06
C ARG A 107 12.58 12.84 9.26
N SER A 108 11.81 12.04 9.99
CA SER A 108 12.06 10.61 10.11
C SER A 108 10.74 9.85 10.20
N ASP A 109 10.55 8.83 9.36
CA ASP A 109 9.49 7.84 9.56
C ASP A 109 9.86 6.99 10.77
N VAL A 110 9.17 7.18 11.90
CA VAL A 110 9.60 6.60 13.20
C VAL A 110 8.93 5.26 13.50
N ALA A 111 7.83 4.90 12.83
CA ALA A 111 7.25 3.56 13.00
C ALA A 111 6.32 3.17 11.85
N ARG A 112 6.29 1.86 11.59
CA ARG A 112 5.18 1.22 10.87
C ARG A 112 4.40 0.37 11.85
N THR A 113 3.08 0.50 11.82
CA THR A 113 2.19 -0.40 12.55
C THR A 113 1.32 -1.09 11.53
N TYR A 114 1.47 -2.40 11.44
CA TYR A 114 0.70 -3.27 10.56
C TYR A 114 -0.16 -4.23 11.39
N TRP A 115 -1.27 -4.66 10.81
CA TRP A 115 -2.22 -5.57 11.45
C TRP A 115 -1.63 -6.99 11.56
N SER A 116 -1.03 -7.51 10.50
CA SER A 116 -0.51 -8.89 10.47
C SER A 116 1.02 -8.98 10.57
N ASN A 117 1.75 -7.99 10.07
CA ASN A 117 3.21 -8.01 10.10
C ASN A 117 3.79 -7.42 11.42
N PRO A 118 4.42 -8.23 12.28
CA PRO A 118 4.95 -7.76 13.56
C PRO A 118 6.26 -6.96 13.43
N ALA A 119 6.84 -6.86 12.23
CA ALA A 119 8.06 -6.10 12.00
C ALA A 119 7.77 -4.59 11.97
N THR A 120 7.93 -3.93 13.13
CA THR A 120 7.68 -2.50 13.31
C THR A 120 8.92 -1.63 13.08
N ASN A 121 10.12 -2.21 13.12
CA ASN A 121 11.37 -1.47 12.98
C ASN A 121 11.63 -1.12 11.52
N LEU A 122 11.67 0.18 11.25
CA LEU A 122 12.11 0.66 9.96
C LEU A 122 13.32 1.57 10.02
N VAL A 123 14.24 1.32 9.09
CA VAL A 123 15.28 2.25 8.68
C VAL A 123 14.66 3.09 7.56
N ASN A 124 14.60 4.40 7.75
CA ASN A 124 14.12 5.45 6.83
C ASN A 124 14.53 5.18 5.36
N ASP A 125 13.68 4.48 4.61
CA ASP A 125 14.01 3.92 3.29
C ASP A 125 12.77 3.72 2.41
N ALA A 126 12.50 4.70 1.54
CA ALA A 126 11.33 4.72 0.65
C ALA A 126 11.10 3.41 -0.17
N PRO A 127 12.13 2.76 -0.76
CA PRO A 127 11.98 1.47 -1.44
C PRO A 127 11.45 0.37 -0.52
N SER A 128 12.04 0.21 0.67
CA SER A 128 11.58 -0.77 1.64
C SER A 128 10.23 -0.37 2.26
N GLU A 129 9.87 0.93 2.24
CA GLU A 129 8.56 1.51 2.61
C GLU A 129 7.45 1.12 1.70
N ALA A 130 7.63 1.28 0.41
CA ALA A 130 6.64 0.91 -0.56
C ALA A 130 6.51 -0.61 -0.70
N TRP A 131 7.58 -1.38 -0.47
CA TRP A 131 7.58 -2.82 -0.76
C TRP A 131 6.74 -3.67 0.19
N MET A 132 6.34 -4.84 -0.31
CA MET A 132 5.49 -5.80 0.39
C MET A 132 6.27 -7.06 0.74
N VAL A 133 5.84 -7.74 1.80
CA VAL A 133 6.40 -9.04 2.22
C VAL A 133 5.26 -10.05 2.29
N PRO A 134 4.85 -10.69 1.18
CA PRO A 134 3.68 -11.57 1.15
C PRO A 134 3.69 -12.69 2.19
N ALA A 135 4.87 -13.13 2.63
CA ALA A 135 5.02 -14.13 3.69
C ALA A 135 4.48 -13.68 5.06
N THR A 136 4.30 -12.38 5.31
CA THR A 136 3.77 -11.83 6.57
C THR A 136 2.30 -11.41 6.50
N PHE A 137 1.63 -11.68 5.39
CA PHE A 137 0.22 -11.31 5.19
C PHE A 137 -0.72 -12.18 6.00
N GLY A 138 -1.73 -11.55 6.61
CA GLY A 138 -2.90 -12.23 7.16
C GLY A 138 -3.87 -12.67 6.06
N THR A 139 -5.05 -13.13 6.47
CA THR A 139 -6.15 -13.51 5.59
C THR A 139 -7.37 -12.65 5.88
N PHE A 140 -7.97 -12.08 4.85
CA PHE A 140 -9.28 -11.43 4.87
C PHE A 140 -10.29 -12.30 4.13
N THR A 141 -11.47 -12.50 4.70
CA THR A 141 -12.55 -13.24 4.06
C THR A 141 -13.71 -12.30 3.78
N CYS A 142 -14.16 -12.26 2.53
CA CYS A 142 -15.38 -11.55 2.17
C CYS A 142 -16.59 -12.42 2.53
N GLU A 143 -17.47 -11.91 3.39
CA GLU A 143 -18.70 -12.61 3.81
C GLU A 143 -19.90 -12.23 2.95
#